data_AF-A0A0Q0E1H8-F1
#
_entry.id   AF-A0A0Q0E1H8-F1
#
_cell.length_a   1.000
_cell.length_b   1.000
_cell.length_c   1.000
_cell.angle_alpha   90.00
_cell.angle_beta   90.00
_cell.angle_gamma   90.00
#
_symmetry.space_group_name_H-M   'P 1'
#
loop_
_entity.id
_entity.type
_entity.pdbx_description
1 polymer ?
#
loop_
_entity_poly.entity_id
_entity_poly.type
_entity_poly.pdbx_seq_one_letter_code
_entity_poly.pdbx_strand_id
1 'polypeptide(L)'
;MSDIGKECDTAIGSLYHFFPNKDAVLNALRARILEDFIAILREINSVDPSQWSAFSTSKFVHRLVMPLVYYVADHPECLIISDNAEHVEISKKINTAILDTFNFVFKIRMPGIGPDQRNLYIKSTLGLPIGMIQIGREHPELKEDLLRFEIPRALVGYLGSR
;
A
#
# COMPACT_ATOMS: atom_id res chain seq x y z
N MET A 1 -0.87 16.15 21.22
CA MET A 1 -1.46 17.40 20.70
C MET A 1 -0.44 18.53 20.70
N SER A 2 0.30 18.78 21.79
CA SER A 2 1.37 19.80 21.82
C SER A 2 2.42 19.62 20.70
N ASP A 3 2.96 18.41 20.55
CA ASP A 3 3.98 18.14 19.53
C ASP A 3 3.44 18.27 18.09
N ILE A 4 2.20 17.81 17.86
CA ILE A 4 1.49 17.98 16.59
C ILE A 4 1.31 19.47 16.25
N GLY A 5 0.97 20.30 17.24
CA GLY A 5 0.84 21.75 17.04
C GLY A 5 2.16 22.41 16.64
N LYS A 6 3.26 21.98 17.26
CA LYS A 6 4.60 22.47 16.90
C LYS A 6 5.01 22.04 15.49
N GLU A 7 4.77 20.79 15.12
CA GLU A 7 5.10 20.29 13.78
C GLU A 7 4.26 20.93 12.67
N CYS A 8 2.99 21.26 12.95
CA CYS A 8 2.10 21.92 11.99
C CYS A 8 2.18 23.45 12.03
N ASP A 9 3.14 24.03 12.76
CA ASP A 9 3.26 25.48 13.02
C ASP A 9 1.91 26.14 13.39
N THR A 10 1.13 25.44 14.21
CA THR A 10 -0.24 25.78 14.55
C THR A 10 -0.43 25.82 16.06
N ALA A 11 -1.15 26.84 16.54
CA ALA A 11 -1.49 26.94 17.96
C ALA A 11 -2.26 25.70 18.43
N ILE A 12 -1.90 25.17 19.59
CA ILE A 12 -2.55 23.99 20.19
C ILE A 12 -4.07 24.19 20.31
N GLY A 13 -4.51 25.42 20.63
CA GLY A 13 -5.94 25.78 20.69
C GLY A 13 -6.66 25.62 19.35
N SER A 14 -6.01 25.93 18.23
CA SER A 14 -6.56 25.72 16.89
C SER A 14 -6.71 24.23 16.56
N LEU A 15 -5.78 23.38 17.01
CA LEU A 15 -5.93 21.93 16.86
C LEU A 15 -7.15 21.39 17.61
N TYR A 16 -7.39 21.86 18.84
CA TYR A 16 -8.57 21.45 19.60
C TYR A 16 -9.91 21.89 18.98
N HIS A 17 -9.89 22.98 18.19
CA HIS A 17 -11.05 23.41 17.41
C HIS A 17 -11.45 22.39 16.33
N PHE A 18 -10.46 21.73 15.70
CA PHE A 18 -10.71 20.73 14.67
C PHE A 18 -10.78 19.29 15.21
N PHE A 19 -9.99 18.98 16.23
CA PHE A 19 -9.85 17.65 16.80
C PHE A 19 -9.94 17.71 18.33
N PRO A 20 -11.04 17.21 18.93
CA PRO A 20 -11.24 17.32 20.37
C PRO A 20 -10.19 16.57 21.20
N ASN A 21 -9.53 15.56 20.63
CA ASN A 21 -8.49 14.78 21.28
C ASN A 21 -7.55 14.13 20.24
N LYS A 22 -6.51 13.42 20.72
CA LYS A 22 -5.53 12.72 19.88
C LYS A 22 -6.18 11.62 19.04
N ASP A 23 -7.20 10.95 19.56
CA ASP A 23 -7.89 9.87 18.85
C ASP A 23 -8.66 10.40 17.63
N ALA A 24 -9.24 11.60 17.73
CA ALA A 24 -9.88 12.27 16.60
C ALA A 24 -8.87 12.58 15.48
N VAL A 25 -7.65 12.99 15.82
CA VAL A 25 -6.56 13.18 14.83
C VAL A 25 -6.20 11.84 14.17
N LEU A 26 -6.00 10.79 14.96
CA LEU A 26 -5.65 9.46 14.43
C LEU A 26 -6.76 8.87 13.56
N ASN A 27 -8.03 9.09 13.92
CA ASN A 27 -9.17 8.66 13.11
C ASN A 27 -9.26 9.42 11.79
N ALA A 28 -9.01 10.73 11.78
CA ALA A 28 -8.96 11.51 10.55
C ALA A 28 -7.79 11.06 9.65
N LEU A 29 -6.62 10.80 10.23
CA LEU A 29 -5.47 10.26 9.51
C LEU A 29 -5.79 8.89 8.88
N ARG A 30 -6.43 7.98 9.63
CA ARG A 30 -6.89 6.68 9.12
C ARG A 30 -7.90 6.81 7.98
N ALA A 31 -8.84 7.74 8.10
CA ALA A 31 -9.84 7.98 7.06
C ALA A 31 -9.17 8.45 5.77
N ARG A 32 -8.21 9.39 5.87
CA ARG A 32 -7.40 9.84 4.73
C ARG A 32 -6.63 8.69 4.08
N ILE A 33 -5.94 7.87 4.88
CA ILE A 33 -5.21 6.71 4.36
C ILE A 33 -6.13 5.75 3.62
N LEU A 34 -7.32 5.46 4.17
CA LEU A 34 -8.32 4.62 3.50
C LEU A 34 -8.75 5.21 2.15
N GLU A 35 -9.03 6.52 2.10
CA GLU A 35 -9.41 7.22 0.87
C GLU A 35 -8.31 7.15 -0.19
N ASP A 36 -7.06 7.37 0.21
CA ASP A 36 -5.90 7.32 -0.69
C ASP A 36 -5.67 5.91 -1.25
N PHE A 37 -5.75 4.87 -0.40
CA PHE A 37 -5.71 3.48 -0.86
C PHE A 37 -6.85 3.17 -1.83
N ILE A 38 -8.08 3.60 -1.53
CA ILE A 38 -9.23 3.40 -2.43
C ILE A 38 -9.00 4.09 -3.77
N ALA A 39 -8.43 5.30 -3.77
CA ALA A 39 -8.12 6.02 -5.00
C ALA A 39 -7.11 5.25 -5.88
N ILE A 40 -6.02 4.77 -5.28
CA ILE A 40 -5.01 3.94 -5.98
C ILE A 40 -5.65 2.67 -6.54
N LEU A 41 -6.44 1.97 -5.73
CA LEU A 41 -7.11 0.73 -6.16
C LEU A 41 -8.16 1.00 -7.25
N ARG A 42 -8.83 2.16 -7.24
CA ARG A 42 -9.75 2.56 -8.31
C ARG A 42 -9.02 2.75 -9.62
N GLU A 43 -7.84 3.36 -9.61
CA GLU A 43 -7.01 3.51 -10.81
C GLU A 43 -6.52 2.16 -11.34
N ILE A 44 -6.12 1.25 -10.46
CA ILE A 44 -5.78 -0.13 -10.84
C ILE A 44 -6.98 -0.82 -11.49
N ASN A 45 -8.15 -0.77 -10.86
CA ASN A 45 -9.37 -1.40 -11.37
C ASN A 45 -9.92 -0.73 -12.64
N SER A 46 -9.49 0.50 -12.97
CA SER A 46 -9.85 1.17 -14.22
C SER A 46 -9.13 0.62 -15.46
N VAL A 47 -8.06 -0.16 -15.26
CA VAL A 47 -7.33 -0.82 -16.35
C VAL A 47 -8.22 -1.89 -16.98
N ASP A 48 -8.31 -1.86 -18.32
CA ASP A 48 -9.14 -2.83 -19.05
C ASP A 48 -8.69 -4.27 -18.73
N PRO A 49 -9.64 -5.19 -18.43
CA PRO A 49 -9.32 -6.57 -18.08
C PRO A 49 -8.40 -7.28 -19.09
N SER A 50 -8.58 -7.02 -20.38
CA SER A 50 -7.77 -7.61 -21.46
C SER A 50 -6.31 -7.14 -21.44
N GLN A 51 -6.03 -5.96 -20.87
CA GLN A 51 -4.67 -5.45 -20.77
C GLN A 51 -3.85 -6.20 -19.72
N TRP A 52 -4.48 -6.67 -18.65
CA TRP A 52 -3.79 -7.42 -17.60
C TRP A 52 -3.16 -8.72 -18.10
N SER A 53 -3.82 -9.42 -19.02
CA SER A 53 -3.26 -10.62 -19.63
C SER A 53 -2.15 -10.28 -20.64
N ALA A 54 -2.26 -9.16 -21.35
CA ALA A 54 -1.31 -8.73 -22.38
C ALA A 54 -0.02 -8.09 -21.84
N PHE A 55 0.00 -7.60 -20.60
CA PHE A 55 1.19 -6.95 -20.04
C PHE A 55 2.38 -7.90 -19.92
N SER A 56 3.59 -7.35 -20.13
CA SER A 56 4.82 -7.98 -19.67
C SER A 56 4.82 -8.03 -18.13
N THR A 57 5.60 -8.94 -17.53
CA THR A 57 5.69 -9.04 -16.06
C THR A 57 6.18 -7.73 -15.44
N SER A 58 7.13 -7.03 -16.09
CA SER A 58 7.57 -5.70 -15.65
C SER A 58 6.43 -4.68 -15.66
N LYS A 59 5.67 -4.58 -16.76
CA LYS A 59 4.55 -3.63 -16.84
C LYS A 59 3.42 -3.99 -15.86
N PHE A 60 3.18 -5.28 -15.64
CA PHE A 60 2.24 -5.78 -14.66
C PHE A 60 2.62 -5.33 -13.23
N VAL A 61 3.88 -5.53 -12.83
CA VAL A 61 4.40 -5.07 -11.53
C VAL A 61 4.25 -3.56 -11.38
N HIS A 62 4.68 -2.79 -12.39
CA HIS A 62 4.59 -1.33 -12.36
C HIS A 62 3.16 -0.81 -12.30
N ARG A 63 2.20 -1.51 -12.93
CA ARG A 63 0.81 -1.05 -12.96
C ARG A 63 0.00 -1.50 -11.76
N LEU A 64 0.29 -2.67 -11.18
CA LEU A 64 -0.48 -3.24 -10.07
C LEU A 64 0.11 -2.92 -8.70
N VAL A 65 1.43 -3.06 -8.55
CA VAL A 65 2.07 -3.11 -7.22
C VAL A 65 2.75 -1.80 -6.89
N MET A 66 3.49 -1.22 -7.85
CA MET A 66 4.29 -0.03 -7.59
C MET A 66 3.51 1.20 -7.08
N PRO A 67 2.26 1.47 -7.49
CA PRO A 67 1.49 2.59 -6.92
C PRO A 67 1.31 2.47 -5.41
N LEU A 68 1.05 1.26 -4.90
CA LEU A 68 0.93 1.00 -3.47
C LEU A 68 2.29 1.09 -2.77
N VAL A 69 3.36 0.61 -3.42
CA VAL A 69 4.73 0.69 -2.90
C VAL A 69 5.16 2.13 -2.71
N TYR A 70 4.99 2.98 -3.73
CA TYR A 70 5.34 4.40 -3.65
C TYR A 70 4.55 5.11 -2.56
N TYR A 71 3.23 4.85 -2.50
CA TYR A 71 2.38 5.43 -1.47
C TYR A 71 2.85 5.05 -0.05
N VAL A 72 3.13 3.77 0.22
CA VAL A 72 3.61 3.33 1.54
C VAL A 72 5.00 3.88 1.87
N ALA A 73 5.87 4.03 0.87
CA ALA A 73 7.22 4.57 1.07
C ALA A 73 7.24 6.08 1.38
N ASP A 74 6.22 6.82 0.93
CA ASP A 74 6.04 8.24 1.24
C ASP A 74 5.15 8.47 2.46
N HIS A 75 4.34 7.48 2.85
CA HIS A 75 3.47 7.50 4.02
C HIS A 75 3.78 6.34 4.98
N PRO A 76 4.96 6.32 5.63
CA PRO A 76 5.40 5.21 6.48
C PRO A 76 4.49 4.96 7.70
N GLU A 77 3.71 5.95 8.11
CA GLU A 77 2.67 5.83 9.15
C GLU A 77 1.62 4.78 8.81
N CYS A 78 1.42 4.46 7.53
CA CYS A 78 0.47 3.44 7.09
C CYS A 78 0.78 2.06 7.69
N LEU A 79 2.06 1.71 7.83
CA LEU A 79 2.49 0.41 8.37
C LEU A 79 2.19 0.29 9.87
N ILE A 80 2.34 1.39 10.61
CA ILE A 80 2.09 1.45 12.05
C ILE A 80 0.58 1.40 12.32
N ILE A 81 -0.20 2.10 11.51
CA ILE A 81 -1.65 2.18 11.66
C ILE A 81 -2.33 0.85 11.32
N SER A 82 -1.79 0.09 10.37
CA SER A 82 -2.34 -1.23 10.00
C SER A 82 -2.20 -2.29 11.10
N ASP A 83 -1.23 -2.16 12.01
CA ASP A 83 -0.92 -3.13 13.07
C ASP A 83 -1.69 -2.87 14.39
N ASN A 84 -2.51 -1.81 14.44
CA ASN A 84 -3.22 -1.44 15.65
C ASN A 84 -4.59 -2.14 15.77
N ALA A 85 -4.70 -3.04 16.75
CA ALA A 85 -5.89 -3.85 17.03
C ALA A 85 -7.14 -3.05 17.43
N GLU A 86 -7.02 -1.79 17.85
CA GLU A 86 -8.18 -0.97 18.26
C GLU A 86 -9.06 -0.52 17.08
N HIS A 87 -8.55 -0.61 15.83
CA HIS A 87 -9.23 -0.08 14.65
C HIS A 87 -9.35 -1.11 13.51
N VAL A 88 -9.70 -2.35 13.90
CA VAL A 88 -9.85 -3.50 12.98
C VAL A 88 -10.69 -3.18 11.76
N GLU A 89 -11.74 -2.37 11.87
CA GLU A 89 -12.69 -2.14 10.77
C GLU A 89 -12.07 -1.38 9.57
N ILE A 90 -11.28 -0.34 9.81
CA ILE A 90 -10.62 0.40 8.73
C ILE A 90 -9.53 -0.47 8.09
N SER A 91 -8.69 -1.10 8.91
CA SER A 91 -7.64 -2.01 8.43
C SER A 91 -8.25 -3.18 7.63
N LYS A 92 -9.41 -3.70 8.06
CA LYS A 92 -10.16 -4.73 7.35
C LYS A 92 -10.67 -4.23 6.01
N LYS A 93 -11.24 -3.02 5.93
CA LYS A 93 -11.71 -2.42 4.66
C LYS A 93 -10.57 -2.26 3.66
N ILE A 94 -9.43 -1.74 4.09
CA ILE A 94 -8.24 -1.59 3.24
C ILE A 94 -7.78 -2.98 2.76
N ASN A 95 -7.62 -3.93 3.68
CA ASN A 95 -7.17 -5.28 3.35
C ASN A 95 -8.12 -5.98 2.38
N THR A 96 -9.44 -5.89 2.60
CA THR A 96 -10.44 -6.45 1.68
C THR A 96 -10.33 -5.82 0.30
N ALA A 97 -10.27 -4.49 0.20
CA ALA A 97 -10.18 -3.80 -1.09
C ALA A 97 -8.90 -4.16 -1.87
N ILE A 98 -7.75 -4.24 -1.18
CA ILE A 98 -6.48 -4.68 -1.78
C ILE A 98 -6.61 -6.13 -2.26
N LEU A 99 -7.07 -7.03 -1.39
CA LEU A 99 -7.17 -8.46 -1.72
C LEU A 99 -8.16 -8.73 -2.85
N ASP A 100 -9.27 -8.01 -2.92
CA ASP A 100 -10.27 -8.14 -3.98
C ASP A 100 -9.68 -7.69 -5.33
N THR A 101 -9.01 -6.54 -5.35
CA THR A 101 -8.33 -6.01 -6.54
C THR A 101 -7.25 -6.98 -7.03
N PHE A 102 -6.39 -7.46 -6.13
CA PHE A 102 -5.33 -8.39 -6.48
C PHE A 102 -5.90 -9.74 -6.93
N ASN A 103 -6.94 -10.27 -6.28
CA ASN A 103 -7.59 -11.50 -6.70
C ASN A 103 -8.19 -11.39 -8.11
N PHE A 104 -8.85 -10.28 -8.41
CA PHE A 104 -9.39 -10.00 -9.74
C PHE A 104 -8.28 -10.02 -10.80
N VAL A 105 -7.22 -9.24 -10.58
CA VAL A 105 -6.12 -9.13 -11.55
C VAL A 105 -5.33 -10.44 -11.70
N PHE A 106 -5.07 -11.16 -10.60
CA PHE A 106 -4.36 -12.44 -10.63
C PHE A 106 -5.19 -13.56 -11.28
N LYS A 107 -6.52 -13.55 -11.16
CA LYS A 107 -7.41 -14.47 -11.91
C LYS A 107 -7.22 -14.34 -13.43
N ILE A 108 -7.10 -13.10 -13.91
CA ILE A 108 -6.90 -12.81 -15.34
C ILE A 108 -5.47 -13.17 -15.77
N ARG A 109 -4.48 -12.76 -14.99
CA ARG A 109 -3.06 -12.94 -15.33
C ARG A 109 -2.60 -14.39 -15.25
N MET A 110 -3.23 -15.17 -14.38
CA MET A 110 -2.89 -16.56 -14.07
C MET A 110 -4.16 -17.40 -13.95
N PRO A 111 -4.84 -17.71 -15.07
CA PRO A 111 -6.09 -18.47 -15.03
C PRO A 111 -5.90 -19.92 -14.58
N GLY A 112 -4.69 -20.48 -14.76
CA GLY A 112 -4.38 -21.88 -14.42
C GLY A 112 -4.01 -22.16 -12.97
N ILE A 113 -3.85 -21.14 -12.12
CA ILE A 113 -3.50 -21.35 -10.70
C ILE A 113 -4.76 -21.47 -9.84
N GLY A 114 -4.74 -22.43 -8.92
CA GLY A 114 -5.78 -22.62 -7.92
C GLY A 114 -5.88 -21.46 -6.91
N PRO A 115 -6.98 -21.38 -6.13
CA PRO A 115 -7.22 -20.28 -5.19
C PRO A 115 -6.15 -20.16 -4.10
N ASP A 116 -5.67 -21.27 -3.54
CA ASP A 116 -4.67 -21.26 -2.46
C ASP A 116 -3.32 -20.73 -2.95
N GLN A 117 -2.87 -21.22 -4.11
CA GLN A 117 -1.64 -20.76 -4.74
C GLN A 117 -1.75 -19.27 -5.11
N ARG A 118 -2.90 -18.83 -5.61
CA ARG A 118 -3.15 -17.41 -5.91
C ARG A 118 -3.05 -16.55 -4.65
N ASN A 119 -3.64 -16.98 -3.54
CA ASN A 119 -3.57 -16.26 -2.28
C ASN A 119 -2.11 -16.15 -1.79
N LEU A 120 -1.31 -17.21 -1.93
CA LEU A 120 0.12 -17.19 -1.61
C LEU A 120 0.88 -16.17 -2.48
N TYR A 121 0.61 -16.15 -3.79
CA TYR A 121 1.21 -15.17 -4.69
C TYR A 121 0.84 -13.73 -4.32
N ILE A 122 -0.44 -13.46 -4.00
CA ILE A 122 -0.91 -12.13 -3.61
C ILE A 122 -0.21 -11.68 -2.33
N LYS A 123 -0.20 -12.53 -1.28
CA LYS A 123 0.46 -12.21 -0.01
C LYS A 123 1.95 -11.97 -0.17
N SER A 124 2.63 -12.79 -0.97
CA SER A 124 4.07 -12.63 -1.23
C SER A 124 4.35 -11.35 -2.02
N THR A 125 3.53 -11.04 -3.04
CA THR A 125 3.67 -9.82 -3.84
C THR A 125 3.50 -8.56 -2.99
N LEU A 126 2.56 -8.57 -2.03
CA LEU A 126 2.34 -7.46 -1.11
C LEU A 126 3.40 -7.39 -0.01
N GLY A 127 3.89 -8.53 0.47
CA GLY A 127 4.84 -8.61 1.58
C GLY A 127 6.30 -8.32 1.18
N LEU A 128 6.73 -8.73 -0.01
CA LEU A 128 8.12 -8.57 -0.47
C LEU A 128 8.62 -7.11 -0.42
N PRO A 129 7.85 -6.10 -0.87
CA PRO A 129 8.29 -4.71 -0.82
C PRO A 129 8.44 -4.16 0.61
N ILE A 130 7.68 -4.68 1.58
CA ILE A 130 7.61 -4.10 2.94
C ILE A 130 8.97 -4.11 3.62
N GLY A 131 9.72 -5.22 3.51
CA GLY A 131 11.07 -5.30 4.09
C GLY A 131 12.04 -4.30 3.45
N MET A 132 11.99 -4.13 2.13
CA MET A 132 12.83 -3.16 1.42
C MET A 132 12.44 -1.72 1.71
N ILE A 133 11.15 -1.42 1.86
CA ILE A 133 10.68 -0.11 2.32
C ILE A 133 11.21 0.17 3.73
N GLN A 134 11.18 -0.80 4.63
CA GLN A 134 11.71 -0.65 5.99
C GLN A 134 13.22 -0.37 5.98
N ILE A 135 13.99 -1.10 5.15
CA ILE A 135 15.43 -0.81 4.95
C ILE A 135 15.62 0.62 4.45
N GLY A 136 14.85 1.08 3.46
CA GLY A 136 14.95 2.45 2.94
C GLY A 136 14.58 3.54 3.97
N ARG A 137 13.82 3.20 5.02
CA ARG A 137 13.55 4.11 6.14
C ARG A 137 14.74 4.21 7.10
N GLU A 138 15.40 3.08 7.35
CA GLU A 138 16.58 3.00 8.21
C GLU A 138 17.83 3.57 7.52
N HIS A 139 17.85 3.49 6.19
CA HIS A 139 18.93 3.92 5.30
C HIS A 139 18.39 4.83 4.17
N PRO A 140 18.10 6.12 4.46
CA PRO A 140 17.51 7.04 3.48
C PRO A 140 18.33 7.19 2.19
N GLU A 141 19.64 7.02 2.26
CA GLU A 141 20.55 7.02 1.12
C GLU A 141 20.27 5.89 0.12
N LEU A 142 19.64 4.80 0.56
CA LEU A 142 19.25 3.66 -0.29
C LEU A 142 17.81 3.75 -0.79
N LYS A 143 16.98 4.67 -0.25
CA LYS A 143 15.52 4.71 -0.53
C LYS A 143 15.22 4.76 -2.02
N GLU A 144 15.89 5.66 -2.75
CA GLU A 144 15.63 5.85 -4.19
C GLU A 144 16.00 4.60 -5.01
N ASP A 145 17.18 4.03 -4.75
CA ASP A 145 17.63 2.84 -5.48
C ASP A 145 16.76 1.61 -5.16
N LEU A 146 16.31 1.49 -3.90
CA LEU A 146 15.41 0.43 -3.49
C LEU A 146 14.05 0.52 -4.20
N LEU A 147 13.46 1.72 -4.23
CA LEU A 147 12.15 1.95 -4.86
C LEU A 147 12.21 1.83 -6.38
N ARG A 148 13.26 2.39 -6.99
CA ARG A 148 13.37 2.50 -8.44
C ARG A 148 13.87 1.21 -9.10
N PHE A 149 14.76 0.47 -8.45
CA PHE A 149 15.44 -0.66 -9.06
C PHE A 149 15.17 -1.98 -8.34
N GLU A 150 15.39 -2.05 -7.02
CA GLU A 150 15.41 -3.34 -6.32
C GLU A 150 14.03 -3.95 -6.11
N ILE A 151 13.06 -3.17 -5.63
CA ILE A 151 11.68 -3.64 -5.44
C ILE A 151 11.06 -4.14 -6.75
N PRO A 152 11.04 -3.36 -7.86
CA PRO A 152 10.48 -3.86 -9.11
C PRO A 152 11.28 -5.06 -9.65
N ARG A 153 12.61 -5.09 -9.52
CA ARG A 153 13.44 -6.24 -9.94
C ARG A 153 13.06 -7.51 -9.17
N ALA A 154 12.94 -7.44 -7.85
CA ALA A 154 12.57 -8.57 -7.01
C ALA A 154 11.17 -9.09 -7.34
N LEU A 155 10.19 -8.20 -7.49
CA LEU A 155 8.82 -8.57 -7.85
C LEU A 155 8.73 -9.18 -9.26
N VAL A 156 9.47 -8.64 -10.23
CA VAL A 156 9.53 -9.20 -11.58
C VAL A 156 10.17 -10.58 -11.58
N GLY A 157 11.25 -10.78 -10.82
CA GLY A 157 11.88 -12.09 -10.64
C GLY A 157 10.93 -13.11 -10.03
N TYR A 158 10.28 -12.74 -8.92
CA TYR A 158 9.33 -13.60 -8.20
C TYR A 158 8.11 -14.00 -9.05
N LEU A 159 7.50 -13.05 -9.78
CA LEU A 159 6.36 -13.34 -10.65
C LEU A 159 6.76 -13.94 -12.00
N GLY A 160 8.04 -13.85 -12.36
CA GLY A 160 8.62 -14.41 -13.58
C GLY A 160 9.07 -15.86 -13.43
N SER A 161 9.39 -16.31 -12.21
CA SER A 161 9.83 -17.68 -11.91
C SER A 161 8.67 -18.70 -11.83
N ARG A 162 7.55 -18.39 -12.49
CA ARG A 162 6.33 -19.21 -12.54
C ARG A 162 6.32 -20.18 -13.70
#